data_AF-A0A9E4SII4-F1
#
_entry.id   AF-A0A9E4SII4-F1
#
_cell.length_a   1.000
_cell.length_b   1.000
_cell.length_c   1.000
_cell.angle_alpha   90.00
_cell.angle_beta   90.00
_cell.angle_gamma   90.00
#
_symmetry.space_group_name_H-M   'P 1'
#
loop_
_entity.id
_entity.type
_entity.pdbx_description
1 polymer ?
#
loop_
_entity_poly.entity_id
_entity_poly.type
_entity_poly.pdbx_seq_one_letter_code
_entity_poly.pdbx_strand_id
1 'polypeptide(L)'
;ALLDHNAIIDKMVGDEVMALFILGPTGPDYRSAAVLSAVDLIRAMGYGAGEPWLPIGIGVHAGLAYVGRIGTSEINDFTALGDTVNTAARLQAEAQPGEVIISEELYADVASRFPDLERRSLEVKGKAEPIAVRVLHAAEA
;
A
#
# COMPACT_ATOMS: atom_id res chain seq x y z
N ALA A 1 11.51 6.48 -3.43
CA ALA A 1 10.15 6.02 -3.78
C ALA A 1 9.10 6.63 -2.85
N LEU A 2 8.85 6.11 -1.64
CA LEU A 2 7.75 6.59 -0.78
C LEU A 2 7.77 8.10 -0.49
N LEU A 3 8.92 8.64 -0.05
CA LEU A 3 9.06 10.06 0.27
C LEU A 3 8.96 10.98 -0.97
N ASP A 4 9.36 10.49 -2.15
CA ASP A 4 9.24 11.24 -3.41
C ASP A 4 7.77 11.46 -3.81
N HIS A 5 6.87 10.64 -3.26
CA HIS A 5 5.42 10.74 -3.41
C HIS A 5 4.74 11.38 -2.18
N ASN A 6 5.50 12.07 -1.32
CA ASN A 6 5.01 12.75 -0.11
C ASN A 6 4.40 11.82 0.96
N ALA A 7 4.79 10.54 0.99
CA ALA A 7 4.33 9.64 2.03
C ALA A 7 4.82 10.06 3.42
N ILE A 8 3.99 9.84 4.44
CA ILE A 8 4.40 9.91 5.84
C ILE A 8 4.78 8.50 6.29
N ILE A 9 6.05 8.27 6.63
CA ILE A 9 6.47 6.98 7.19
C ILE A 9 5.98 6.90 8.63
N ASP A 10 5.05 5.99 8.90
CA ASP A 10 4.51 5.76 10.25
C ASP A 10 5.49 4.94 11.08
N LYS A 11 5.83 3.75 10.58
CA LYS A 11 6.77 2.85 11.25
C LYS A 11 7.52 1.94 10.31
N MET A 12 8.68 1.52 10.78
CA MET A 12 9.47 0.43 10.20
C MET A 12 9.61 -0.63 11.30
N VAL A 13 9.06 -1.82 11.07
CA VAL A 13 8.99 -2.88 12.07
C VAL A 13 9.51 -4.17 11.45
N GLY A 14 10.71 -4.59 11.89
CA GLY A 14 11.39 -5.73 11.29
C GLY A 14 11.68 -5.47 9.80
N ASP A 15 11.04 -6.24 8.94
CA ASP A 15 11.10 -6.17 7.48
C ASP A 15 9.93 -5.41 6.84
N GLU A 16 8.99 -4.89 7.63
CA GLU A 16 7.84 -4.13 7.14
C GLU A 16 8.07 -2.61 7.23
N VAL A 17 7.64 -1.89 6.20
CA VAL A 17 7.53 -0.43 6.19
C VAL A 17 6.08 -0.05 5.98
N MET A 18 5.53 0.74 6.91
CA MET A 18 4.18 1.31 6.78
C MET A 18 4.25 2.79 6.43
N ALA A 19 3.56 3.16 5.36
CA ALA A 19 3.50 4.52 4.86
C ALA A 19 2.05 5.00 4.75
N LEU A 20 1.81 6.25 5.14
CA LEU A 20 0.50 6.88 5.15
C LEU A 20 0.42 7.94 4.06
N PHE A 21 -0.69 7.89 3.33
CA PHE A 21 -1.10 8.90 2.36
C PHE A 21 -2.43 9.48 2.85
N ILE A 22 -2.39 10.72 3.33
CA ILE A 22 -3.47 11.36 4.08
C ILE A 22 -3.89 12.63 3.35
N LEU A 23 -5.20 12.78 3.16
CA LEU A 23 -5.80 13.97 2.56
C LEU A 23 -5.27 15.25 3.24
N GLY A 24 -4.73 16.16 2.43
CA GLY A 24 -4.11 17.39 2.90
C GLY A 24 -2.58 17.27 2.89
N PRO A 25 -1.94 16.74 3.96
CA PRO A 25 -0.48 16.71 4.10
C PRO A 25 0.26 16.03 2.95
N THR A 26 -0.34 15.01 2.31
CA THR A 26 0.30 14.25 1.23
C THR A 26 -0.21 14.66 -0.17
N GLY A 27 -0.84 15.84 -0.28
CA GLY A 27 -1.30 16.42 -1.54
C GLY A 27 -2.68 15.96 -2.02
N PRO A 28 -3.20 16.57 -3.09
CA PRO A 28 -4.54 16.27 -3.63
C PRO A 28 -4.62 14.88 -4.28
N ASP A 29 -3.53 14.39 -4.85
CA ASP A 29 -3.49 13.13 -5.61
C ASP A 29 -3.04 11.93 -4.75
N TYR A 30 -3.10 12.07 -3.42
CA TYR A 30 -2.53 11.14 -2.44
C TYR A 30 -2.93 9.67 -2.66
N ARG A 31 -4.15 9.41 -3.15
CA ARG A 31 -4.64 8.06 -3.47
C ARG A 31 -3.83 7.43 -4.59
N SER A 32 -3.74 8.10 -5.75
CA SER A 32 -2.91 7.63 -6.86
C SER A 32 -1.42 7.60 -6.50
N ALA A 33 -0.93 8.58 -5.74
CA ALA A 33 0.45 8.65 -5.27
C ALA A 33 0.83 7.44 -4.41
N ALA A 34 -0.09 6.92 -3.59
CA ALA A 34 0.13 5.70 -2.82
C ALA A 34 0.47 4.51 -3.73
N VAL A 35 -0.32 4.30 -4.79
CA VAL A 35 -0.08 3.20 -5.75
C VAL A 35 1.20 3.44 -6.56
N LEU A 36 1.41 4.66 -7.07
CA LEU A 36 2.59 4.98 -7.86
C LEU A 36 3.89 4.84 -7.05
N SER A 37 3.85 5.18 -5.77
CA SER A 37 4.99 4.98 -4.87
C SER A 37 5.33 3.51 -4.68
N ALA A 38 4.33 2.61 -4.67
CA ALA A 38 4.53 1.17 -4.60
C ALA A 38 5.17 0.62 -5.88
N VAL A 39 4.73 1.10 -7.05
CA VAL A 39 5.32 0.78 -8.35
C VAL A 39 6.80 1.19 -8.40
N ASP A 40 7.10 2.43 -7.98
CA ASP A 40 8.48 2.91 -7.94
C ASP A 40 9.33 2.17 -6.90
N LEU A 41 8.72 1.71 -5.80
CA LEU A 41 9.41 0.91 -4.79
C LEU A 41 9.79 -0.48 -5.33
N ILE A 42 8.89 -1.17 -6.02
CA ILE A 42 9.17 -2.45 -6.70
C ILE A 42 10.34 -2.29 -7.68
N ARG A 43 10.28 -1.27 -8.55
CA ARG A 43 11.38 -0.98 -9.49
C ARG A 43 12.72 -0.73 -8.78
N ALA A 44 12.70 0.02 -7.68
CA ALA A 44 13.90 0.30 -6.90
C ALA A 44 14.53 -0.97 -6.29
N MET A 45 13.74 -2.02 -6.03
CA MET A 45 14.24 -3.32 -5.56
C MET A 45 14.82 -4.20 -6.68
N GLY A 46 14.90 -3.69 -7.92
CA GLY A 46 15.52 -4.37 -9.06
C GLY A 46 14.53 -5.12 -9.96
N TYR A 47 13.26 -5.18 -9.59
CA TYR A 47 12.22 -5.75 -10.43
C TYR A 47 12.11 -5.02 -11.78
N GLY A 48 12.07 -5.79 -12.87
CA GLY A 48 11.98 -5.26 -14.25
C GLY A 48 13.31 -4.83 -14.88
N ALA A 49 14.38 -4.64 -14.11
CA ALA A 49 15.71 -4.25 -14.60
C ALA A 49 16.78 -5.34 -14.44
N GLY A 50 16.45 -6.46 -13.81
CA GLY A 50 17.36 -7.57 -13.56
C GLY A 50 16.82 -8.51 -12.49
N GLU A 51 17.72 -9.17 -11.76
CA GLU A 51 17.34 -9.98 -10.60
C GLU A 51 17.04 -9.06 -9.41
N PRO A 52 15.86 -9.17 -8.76
CA PRO A 52 15.54 -8.36 -7.61
C PRO A 52 16.49 -8.68 -6.46
N TRP A 53 17.10 -7.64 -5.88
CA TRP A 53 18.08 -7.81 -4.80
C TRP A 53 17.41 -7.96 -3.42
N LEU A 54 16.12 -7.65 -3.33
CA LEU A 54 15.30 -7.89 -2.16
C LEU A 54 13.87 -8.29 -2.60
N PRO A 55 13.40 -9.51 -2.28
CA PRO A 55 12.03 -9.88 -2.56
C PRO A 55 11.07 -9.09 -1.67
N ILE A 56 10.13 -8.35 -2.28
CA ILE A 56 9.11 -7.61 -1.54
C ILE A 56 7.73 -7.80 -2.19
N GLY A 57 6.70 -7.85 -1.37
CA GLY A 57 5.29 -7.75 -1.78
C GLY A 57 4.66 -6.54 -1.10
N ILE A 58 3.82 -5.80 -1.81
CA ILE A 58 3.23 -4.55 -1.31
C ILE A 58 1.70 -4.64 -1.32
N GLY A 59 1.06 -4.26 -0.22
CA GLY A 59 -0.39 -4.07 -0.15
C GLY A 59 -0.75 -2.60 -0.07
N VAL A 60 -1.67 -2.15 -0.91
CA VAL A 60 -2.14 -0.75 -0.94
C VAL A 60 -3.66 -0.71 -0.84
N HIS A 61 -4.16 -0.01 0.17
CA HIS A 61 -5.58 0.17 0.41
C HIS A 61 -5.86 1.60 0.88
N ALA A 62 -7.05 2.10 0.54
CA ALA A 62 -7.55 3.38 0.99
C ALA A 62 -8.94 3.20 1.61
N GLY A 63 -9.21 3.99 2.63
CA GLY A 63 -10.44 3.94 3.40
C GLY A 63 -10.39 4.90 4.58
N LEU A 64 -11.48 4.99 5.33
CA LEU A 64 -11.54 5.84 6.51
C LEU A 64 -10.68 5.25 7.64
N ALA A 65 -9.86 6.08 8.28
CA ALA A 65 -9.06 5.70 9.43
C ALA A 65 -8.98 6.86 10.43
N TYR A 66 -8.76 6.53 11.70
CA TYR A 66 -8.35 7.52 12.69
C TYR A 66 -6.87 7.80 12.51
N VAL A 67 -6.47 9.07 12.38
CA VAL A 67 -5.07 9.47 12.24
C VAL A 67 -4.75 10.51 13.29
N GLY A 68 -3.68 10.31 14.04
CA GLY A 68 -3.26 11.29 15.04
C GLY A 68 -2.16 10.75 15.95
N ARG A 69 -1.80 11.56 16.96
CA ARG A 69 -0.91 11.12 18.04
C ARG A 69 -1.68 10.20 18.99
N ILE A 70 -1.27 8.94 19.06
CA ILE A 70 -1.84 7.91 19.93
C ILE A 70 -0.84 7.56 21.02
N GLY A 71 -1.30 7.48 22.26
CA GLY A 71 -0.52 7.03 23.41
C GLY A 71 -0.64 7.95 24.63
N THR A 72 0.33 7.88 25.53
CA THR A 72 0.42 8.75 26.71
C THR A 72 1.28 9.97 26.43
N SER A 73 1.48 10.83 27.44
CA SER A 73 2.39 11.97 27.34
C SER A 73 3.85 11.56 27.08
N GLU A 74 4.31 10.45 27.67
CA GLU A 74 5.69 10.00 27.50
C GLU A 74 5.92 9.14 26.25
N ILE A 75 4.88 8.44 25.77
CA ILE A 75 4.96 7.55 24.61
C ILE A 75 3.80 7.89 23.69
N ASN A 76 4.08 8.64 22.62
CA ASN A 76 3.08 8.98 21.62
C ASN A 76 3.60 8.82 20.18
N ASP A 77 2.89 8.03 19.40
CA ASP A 77 3.19 7.83 17.98
C ASP A 77 2.15 8.55 17.13
N PHE A 78 2.59 9.28 16.11
CA PHE A 78 1.68 9.73 15.05
C PHE A 78 1.40 8.54 14.14
N THR A 79 0.20 7.97 14.23
CA THR A 79 -0.13 6.72 13.55
C THR A 79 -1.57 6.71 13.06
N ALA A 80 -1.89 5.74 12.20
CA ALA A 80 -3.25 5.47 11.75
C ALA A 80 -3.81 4.22 12.45
N LEU A 81 -5.09 4.27 12.83
CA LEU A 81 -5.83 3.16 13.43
C LEU A 81 -7.16 2.93 12.71
N GLY A 82 -7.50 1.65 12.54
CA GLY A 82 -8.80 1.24 12.03
C GLY A 82 -8.71 0.06 11.07
N ASP A 83 -9.88 -0.34 10.59
CA ASP A 83 -10.03 -1.45 9.66
C ASP A 83 -9.26 -1.25 8.35
N THR A 84 -9.13 0.00 7.88
CA THR A 84 -8.32 0.36 6.70
C THR A 84 -6.85 -0.06 6.84
N VAL A 85 -6.23 0.22 7.98
CA VAL A 85 -4.82 -0.13 8.22
C VAL A 85 -4.64 -1.64 8.30
N ASN A 86 -5.54 -2.31 9.03
CA ASN A 86 -5.55 -3.78 9.13
C ASN A 86 -5.77 -4.44 7.77
N THR A 87 -6.61 -3.84 6.91
CA THR A 87 -6.87 -4.35 5.57
C THR A 87 -5.63 -4.20 4.70
N ALA A 88 -4.96 -3.05 4.70
CA ALA A 88 -3.72 -2.83 3.96
C ALA A 88 -2.64 -3.86 4.33
N ALA A 89 -2.42 -4.08 5.63
CA ALA A 89 -1.46 -5.08 6.13
C ALA A 89 -1.81 -6.51 5.68
N ARG A 90 -3.11 -6.87 5.68
CA ARG A 90 -3.52 -8.20 5.20
C ARG A 90 -3.40 -8.35 3.69
N LEU A 91 -3.65 -7.29 2.91
CA LEU A 91 -3.37 -7.32 1.47
C LEU A 91 -1.87 -7.50 1.20
N GLN A 92 -1.02 -6.85 1.99
CA GLN A 92 0.43 -7.02 1.90
C GLN A 92 0.84 -8.48 2.20
N ALA A 93 0.26 -9.10 3.23
CA ALA A 93 0.55 -10.49 3.58
C ALA A 93 0.18 -11.51 2.49
N GLU A 94 -0.78 -11.19 1.62
CA GLU A 94 -1.17 -12.03 0.49
C GLU A 94 -0.31 -11.77 -0.77
N ALA A 95 0.46 -10.68 -0.80
CA ALA A 95 1.27 -10.28 -1.95
C ALA A 95 2.52 -11.16 -2.09
N GLN A 96 2.69 -11.76 -3.27
CA GLN A 96 3.91 -12.49 -3.60
C GLN A 96 5.06 -11.52 -3.90
N PRO A 97 6.33 -11.98 -3.86
CA PRO A 97 7.46 -11.17 -4.28
C PRO A 97 7.28 -10.60 -5.69
N GLY A 98 7.33 -9.28 -5.83
CA GLY A 98 7.15 -8.58 -7.10
C GLY A 98 5.71 -8.13 -7.38
N GLU A 99 4.79 -8.40 -6.46
CA GLU A 99 3.38 -7.99 -6.58
C GLU A 99 3.08 -6.72 -5.78
N VAL A 100 2.24 -5.87 -6.36
CA VAL A 100 1.51 -4.82 -5.67
C VAL A 100 0.02 -5.17 -5.70
N ILE A 101 -0.53 -5.55 -4.54
CA ILE A 101 -1.95 -5.80 -4.37
C ILE A 101 -2.66 -4.49 -4.02
N ILE A 102 -3.57 -4.07 -4.87
CA ILE A 102 -4.31 -2.82 -4.77
C ILE A 102 -5.79 -3.17 -4.53
N SER A 103 -6.40 -2.64 -3.48
CA SER A 103 -7.86 -2.81 -3.30
C SER A 103 -8.63 -2.24 -4.49
N GLU A 104 -9.73 -2.88 -4.90
CA GLU A 104 -10.56 -2.43 -6.04
C GLU A 104 -10.95 -0.94 -5.94
N GLU A 105 -11.30 -0.47 -4.73
CA GLU A 105 -11.67 0.94 -4.51
C GLU A 105 -10.55 1.90 -4.91
N LEU A 106 -9.31 1.57 -4.55
CA LEU A 106 -8.13 2.41 -4.84
C LEU A 106 -7.66 2.24 -6.29
N TYR A 107 -7.91 1.08 -6.89
CA TYR A 107 -7.56 0.84 -8.29
C TYR A 107 -8.30 1.80 -9.23
N ALA A 108 -9.52 2.22 -8.90
CA ALA A 108 -10.29 3.17 -9.71
C ALA A 108 -9.51 4.49 -9.96
N ASP A 109 -8.67 4.92 -9.01
CA ASP A 109 -7.84 6.13 -9.12
C ASP A 109 -6.67 5.98 -10.12
N VAL A 110 -6.31 4.75 -10.51
CA VAL A 110 -5.15 4.45 -11.37
C VAL A 110 -5.47 3.57 -12.58
N ALA A 111 -6.73 3.17 -12.76
CA ALA A 111 -7.17 2.25 -13.80
C ALA A 111 -6.84 2.74 -15.22
N SER A 112 -6.82 4.06 -15.45
CA SER A 112 -6.43 4.63 -16.75
C SER A 112 -4.96 4.40 -17.10
N ARG A 113 -4.10 4.26 -16.08
CA ARG A 113 -2.66 4.03 -16.24
C ARG A 113 -2.33 2.53 -16.31
N PHE A 114 -3.11 1.70 -15.63
CA PHE A 114 -2.92 0.25 -15.56
C PHE A 114 -4.25 -0.46 -15.88
N PRO A 115 -4.73 -0.46 -17.14
CA PRO A 115 -6.11 -0.86 -17.46
C PRO A 115 -6.41 -2.35 -17.28
N ASP A 116 -5.40 -3.20 -17.39
CA ASP A 116 -5.57 -4.66 -17.57
C ASP A 116 -4.97 -5.48 -16.43
N LEU A 117 -4.94 -4.92 -15.22
CA LEU A 117 -4.41 -5.64 -14.05
C LEU A 117 -5.22 -6.89 -13.71
N GLU A 118 -4.52 -7.93 -13.26
CA GLU A 118 -5.13 -9.18 -12.81
C GLU A 118 -6.13 -8.90 -11.68
N ARG A 119 -7.34 -9.47 -11.77
CA ARG A 119 -8.34 -9.39 -10.71
C ARG A 119 -8.29 -10.62 -9.83
N ARG A 120 -8.14 -10.42 -8.52
CA ARG A 120 -8.25 -11.47 -7.50
C ARG A 120 -9.35 -11.14 -6.50
N SER A 121 -9.81 -12.17 -5.79
CA SER A 121 -10.73 -12.06 -4.66
C SER A 121 -10.06 -12.75 -3.48
N LEU A 122 -9.77 -12.00 -2.41
CA LEU A 122 -8.98 -12.49 -1.28
C LEU A 122 -9.86 -12.68 -0.04
N GLU A 123 -9.77 -13.86 0.57
CA GLU A 123 -10.39 -14.11 1.88
C GLU A 123 -9.49 -13.56 2.97
N VAL A 124 -9.90 -12.42 3.53
CA VAL A 124 -9.10 -11.69 4.50
C VAL A 124 -9.67 -11.90 5.89
N LYS A 125 -8.85 -12.41 6.83
CA LYS A 125 -9.27 -12.68 8.22
C LYS A 125 -10.00 -11.47 8.81
N GLY A 126 -11.19 -11.64 9.37
CA GLY A 126 -11.94 -10.56 10.01
C GLY A 126 -12.74 -9.68 9.05
N LYS A 127 -12.83 -10.05 7.76
CA LYS A 127 -13.84 -9.54 6.84
C LYS A 127 -14.91 -10.61 6.63
N ALA A 128 -16.16 -10.17 6.54
CA ALA A 128 -17.29 -11.07 6.30
C ALA A 128 -17.38 -11.51 4.83
N GLU A 129 -16.94 -10.64 3.92
CA GLU A 129 -16.93 -10.88 2.47
C GLU A 129 -15.49 -10.82 1.95
N PRO A 130 -15.16 -11.61 0.91
CA PRO A 130 -13.87 -11.49 0.22
C PRO A 130 -13.65 -10.08 -0.32
N ILE A 131 -12.39 -9.62 -0.26
CA ILE A 131 -12.01 -8.31 -0.79
C ILE A 131 -11.60 -8.48 -2.26
N ALA A 132 -12.27 -7.75 -3.15
CA ALA A 132 -11.85 -7.63 -4.54
C ALA A 132 -10.58 -6.75 -4.64
N VAL A 133 -9.59 -7.24 -5.37
CA VAL A 133 -8.31 -6.55 -5.57
C VAL A 133 -7.86 -6.60 -7.03
N ARG A 134 -6.93 -5.71 -7.36
CA ARG A 134 -6.08 -5.80 -8.55
C ARG A 134 -4.66 -6.11 -8.14
N VAL A 135 -3.99 -6.91 -8.97
CA VAL A 135 -2.58 -7.24 -8.79
C VAL A 135 -1.81 -6.63 -9.93
N LEU A 136 -0.87 -5.77 -9.57
CA LEU A 136 0.14 -5.26 -10.48
C LEU A 136 1.40 -6.09 -10.28
N HIS A 137 1.83 -6.75 -11.35
CA HIS A 137 3.08 -7.50 -11.39
C HIS A 137 4.22 -6.57 -11.78
N ALA A 138 5.42 -6.86 -11.28
CA ALA A 138 6.66 -6.17 -11.66
C ALA A 138 6.86 -5.97 -13.18
N ALA A 139 6.35 -6.86 -14.02
CA ALA A 139 6.44 -6.73 -15.49
C ALA A 139 5.54 -5.62 -16.06
N GLU A 140 4.50 -5.24 -15.32
CA GLU A 140 3.51 -4.20 -15.67
C GLU A 140 3.85 -2.85 -15.00
N ALA A 141 4.86 -2.86 -14.10
CA ALA A 141 5.26 -1.74 -13.25
C ALA A 141 5.84 -0.58 -14.05
#